data_AF-A0A4Q4CLW5-F1
#
_entry.id   AF-A0A4Q4CLW5-F1
#
_cell.length_a   1.000
_cell.length_b   1.000
_cell.length_c   1.000
_cell.angle_alpha   90.00
_cell.angle_beta   90.00
_cell.angle_gamma   90.00
#
_symmetry.space_group_name_H-M   'P 1'
#
loop_
_entity.id
_entity.type
_entity.pdbx_description
1 polymer ?
#
loop_
_entity_poly.entity_id
_entity_poly.type
_entity_poly.pdbx_seq_one_letter_code
_entity_poly.pdbx_strand_id
1 'polypeptide(L)'
;MSWFCLLTPRQTTAIMLEGHDVVEGRVVPLEEATFGSADEARAAFGHPEPEPGAGRFVDFLVVPEPDEPLRTVRVEDGVLAPTRAPSGTEYWRLEADGQRIVISYYDTPAFGWRNGRGPVSPAERPGLRARWNGL
;
A
#
# COMPACT_ATOMS: atom_id res chain seq x y z
N MET A 1 1.57 -14.35 -4.70
CA MET A 1 0.39 -13.68 -4.10
C MET A 1 0.78 -12.24 -3.76
N SER A 2 -0.15 -11.29 -3.64
CA SER A 2 0.20 -9.93 -3.19
C SER A 2 -0.60 -9.59 -1.95
N TRP A 3 -0.06 -8.72 -1.11
CA TRP A 3 -0.67 -8.34 0.16
C TRP A 3 -1.10 -6.88 0.14
N PHE A 4 -2.30 -6.62 0.65
CA PHE A 4 -2.76 -5.28 0.99
C PHE A 4 -2.39 -4.98 2.44
N CYS A 5 -1.60 -3.92 2.66
CA CYS A 5 -1.17 -3.48 3.99
C CYS A 5 -1.64 -2.05 4.24
N LEU A 6 -2.66 -1.86 5.10
CA LEU A 6 -3.11 -0.52 5.46
C LEU A 6 -2.05 0.17 6.33
N LEU A 7 -1.69 1.41 5.99
CA LEU A 7 -0.70 2.18 6.73
C LEU A 7 -1.35 2.96 7.86
N THR A 8 -0.68 2.99 9.01
CA THR A 8 -0.96 3.99 10.05
C THR A 8 -0.41 5.36 9.63
N PRO A 9 -0.94 6.48 10.16
CA PRO A 9 -0.40 7.81 9.88
C PRO A 9 1.11 7.92 10.15
N ARG A 10 1.61 7.24 11.19
CA ARG A 10 3.04 7.18 11.52
C ARG A 10 3.85 6.49 10.41
N GLN A 11 3.37 5.37 9.89
CA GLN A 11 4.06 4.66 8.81
C GLN A 11 4.02 5.46 7.49
N THR A 12 2.89 6.10 7.19
CA THR A 12 2.77 7.07 6.08
C THR A 12 3.86 8.14 6.17
N THR A 13 4.00 8.80 7.33
CA THR A 13 5.02 9.83 7.54
C THR A 13 6.44 9.27 7.38
N ALA A 14 6.72 8.12 7.98
CA ALA A 14 8.03 7.49 7.91
C ALA A 14 8.43 7.13 6.47
N ILE A 15 7.51 6.60 5.68
CA ILE A 15 7.79 6.27 4.27
C ILE A 15 7.97 7.55 3.44
N MET A 16 7.02 8.48 3.53
CA MET A 16 6.96 9.65 2.64
C MET A 16 7.99 10.73 2.95
N LEU A 17 8.31 10.95 4.23
CA LEU A 17 9.19 12.04 4.66
C LEU A 17 10.58 11.55 5.05
N GLU A 18 10.69 10.33 5.59
CA GLU A 18 11.95 9.79 6.13
C GLU A 18 12.55 8.71 5.22
N GLY A 19 11.82 8.28 4.18
CA GLY A 19 12.28 7.26 3.23
C GLY A 19 12.38 5.87 3.83
N HIS A 20 11.66 5.59 4.94
CA HIS A 20 11.69 4.27 5.57
C HIS A 20 11.22 3.20 4.60
N ASP A 21 11.96 2.11 4.56
CA ASP A 21 11.69 0.98 3.68
C ASP A 21 11.41 -0.32 4.42
N VAL A 22 11.28 -0.29 5.76
CA VAL A 22 10.76 -1.41 6.53
C VAL A 22 9.25 -1.31 6.60
N VAL A 23 8.57 -2.38 6.20
CA VAL A 23 7.12 -2.51 6.15
C VAL A 23 6.70 -3.65 7.08
N GLU A 24 5.60 -3.42 7.79
CA GLU A 24 5.07 -4.34 8.80
C GLU A 24 3.60 -4.01 9.10
N GLY A 25 2.91 -4.94 9.74
CA GLY A 25 1.56 -4.71 10.27
C GLY A 25 0.54 -5.68 9.70
N ARG A 26 -0.74 -5.42 9.99
CA ARG A 26 -1.83 -6.28 9.53
C ARG A 26 -1.92 -6.23 8.00
N VAL A 27 -2.16 -7.39 7.40
CA VAL A 27 -2.35 -7.55 5.95
C VAL A 27 -3.53 -8.46 5.64
N VAL A 28 -4.07 -8.31 4.44
CA VAL A 28 -4.99 -9.27 3.83
C VAL A 28 -4.51 -9.58 2.41
N PRO A 29 -4.84 -10.75 1.83
CA PRO A 29 -4.59 -11.01 0.42
C PRO A 29 -5.19 -9.88 -0.44
N LEU A 30 -4.45 -9.43 -1.44
CA LEU A 30 -4.85 -8.30 -2.29
C LEU A 30 -6.21 -8.56 -2.97
N GLU A 31 -6.47 -9.80 -3.38
CA GLU A 31 -7.74 -10.21 -3.98
C GLU A 31 -8.94 -10.11 -3.03
N GLU A 32 -8.71 -10.14 -1.72
CA GLU A 32 -9.74 -9.99 -0.68
C GLU A 32 -9.94 -8.51 -0.28
N ALA A 33 -9.02 -7.62 -0.65
CA ALA A 33 -9.06 -6.20 -0.32
C ALA A 33 -10.02 -5.39 -1.22
N THR A 34 -11.31 -5.75 -1.21
CA THR A 34 -12.35 -5.18 -2.08
C THR A 34 -13.02 -3.91 -1.53
N PHE A 35 -12.34 -3.16 -0.67
CA PHE A 35 -12.92 -2.00 0.05
C PHE A 35 -13.39 -0.91 -0.92
N GLY A 36 -14.65 -0.49 -0.82
CA GLY A 36 -15.25 0.55 -1.65
C GLY A 36 -14.91 1.97 -1.22
N SER A 37 -14.38 2.18 -0.01
CA SER A 37 -14.02 3.50 0.52
C SER A 37 -12.91 3.43 1.56
N ALA A 38 -12.29 4.60 1.84
CA ALA A 38 -11.32 4.75 2.92
C ALA A 38 -11.86 4.33 4.29
N ASP A 39 -13.12 4.64 4.58
CA ASP A 39 -13.75 4.33 5.88
C ASP A 39 -13.99 2.83 6.04
N GLU A 40 -14.39 2.14 4.97
CA GLU A 40 -14.57 0.68 4.98
C GLU A 40 -13.24 -0.04 5.23
N ALA A 41 -12.17 0.37 4.52
CA ALA A 41 -10.83 -0.18 4.75
C ALA A 41 -10.36 0.08 6.18
N ARG A 42 -10.58 1.29 6.71
CA ARG A 42 -10.21 1.65 8.07
C ARG A 42 -10.89 0.77 9.11
N ALA A 43 -12.20 0.58 8.98
CA ALA A 43 -12.99 -0.25 9.87
C ALA A 43 -12.54 -1.72 9.84
N ALA A 44 -12.26 -2.27 8.65
CA ALA A 44 -11.79 -3.65 8.50
C ALA A 44 -10.44 -3.90 9.18
N PHE A 45 -9.58 -2.88 9.25
CA PHE A 45 -8.29 -2.93 9.92
C PHE A 45 -8.32 -2.46 11.38
N GLY A 46 -9.49 -2.04 11.89
CA GLY A 46 -9.65 -1.56 13.27
C GLY A 46 -8.92 -0.24 13.56
N HIS A 47 -8.65 0.57 12.53
CA HIS A 47 -8.05 1.88 12.70
C HIS A 47 -9.09 2.88 13.26
N PRO A 48 -8.69 3.84 14.11
CA PRO A 48 -9.61 4.81 14.70
C PRO A 48 -10.14 5.79 13.65
N GLU A 49 -11.35 6.32 13.86
CA GLU A 49 -11.91 7.37 13.00
C GLU A 49 -10.99 8.61 12.96
N PRO A 50 -10.90 9.28 11.81
CA PRO A 50 -10.10 10.49 11.68
C PRO A 50 -10.71 11.62 12.50
N GLU A 51 -9.85 12.47 13.07
CA GLU A 51 -10.28 13.67 13.77
C GLU A 51 -11.11 14.60 12.85
N PRO A 52 -12.09 15.34 13.39
CA PRO A 52 -12.87 16.29 12.61
C PRO A 52 -11.98 17.27 11.82
N GLY A 53 -12.20 17.34 10.50
CA GLY A 53 -11.43 18.22 9.59
C GLY A 53 -10.16 17.59 9.00
N ALA A 54 -9.78 16.38 9.43
CA ALA A 54 -8.74 15.62 8.75
C ALA A 54 -9.25 15.07 7.40
N GLY A 55 -8.33 14.84 6.46
CA GLY A 55 -8.65 14.22 5.18
C GLY A 55 -9.21 12.81 5.38
N ARG A 56 -10.30 12.48 4.68
CA ARG A 56 -10.92 11.13 4.71
C ARG A 56 -10.31 10.23 3.64
N PHE A 57 -9.03 9.93 3.79
CA PHE A 57 -8.33 8.95 2.95
C PHE A 57 -7.58 7.97 3.85
N VAL A 58 -7.17 6.85 3.26
CA VAL A 58 -6.19 5.94 3.87
C VAL A 58 -5.09 5.66 2.88
N ASP A 59 -3.87 5.52 3.38
CA ASP A 59 -2.74 5.07 2.58
C ASP A 59 -2.51 3.58 2.83
N PHE A 60 -2.06 2.87 1.81
CA PHE A 60 -1.81 1.44 1.89
C PHE A 60 -0.67 1.04 0.95
N LEU A 61 -0.06 -0.11 1.26
CA LEU A 61 0.91 -0.73 0.38
C LEU A 61 0.30 -1.95 -0.32
N VAL A 62 0.69 -2.13 -1.58
CA VAL A 62 0.61 -3.43 -2.25
C VAL A 62 2.00 -4.05 -2.19
N VAL A 63 2.15 -5.04 -1.32
CA VAL A 63 3.42 -5.75 -1.12
C VAL A 63 3.39 -7.03 -1.97
N PRO A 64 4.20 -7.13 -3.04
CA PRO A 64 4.27 -8.36 -3.82
C PRO A 64 4.94 -9.46 -3.00
N GLU A 65 4.48 -10.69 -3.14
CA GLU A 65 5.29 -11.85 -2.79
C GLU A 65 6.45 -11.92 -3.80
N PRO A 66 7.71 -11.90 -3.35
CA PRO A 66 8.83 -11.98 -4.26
C PRO A 66 8.85 -13.36 -4.94
N ASP A 67 9.04 -13.38 -6.26
CA ASP A 67 9.41 -14.60 -6.97
C ASP A 67 10.75 -15.11 -6.41
N GLU A 68 10.85 -16.41 -6.11
CA GLU A 68 12.03 -17.02 -5.49
C GLU A 68 13.35 -16.67 -6.20
N PRO A 69 14.49 -16.55 -5.47
CA PRO A 69 14.77 -17.11 -4.14
C PRO A 69 14.93 -16.09 -2.99
N LEU A 70 14.65 -14.80 -3.19
CA LEU A 70 14.86 -13.76 -2.16
C LEU A 70 13.64 -13.62 -1.22
N ARG A 71 13.27 -14.73 -0.55
CA ARG A 71 12.15 -14.79 0.41
C ARG A 71 12.42 -13.91 1.63
N THR A 72 11.72 -12.78 1.76
CA THR A 72 11.72 -11.95 2.98
C THR A 72 10.33 -11.60 3.51
N VAL A 73 9.26 -11.79 2.72
CA VAL A 73 7.89 -11.54 3.18
C VAL A 73 7.42 -12.74 4.01
N ARG A 74 7.16 -12.50 5.31
CA ARG A 74 6.58 -13.49 6.22
C ARG A 74 5.29 -12.91 6.79
N VAL A 75 4.20 -13.64 6.60
CA VAL A 75 2.89 -13.30 7.15
C VAL A 75 2.46 -14.42 8.07
N GLU A 76 2.22 -14.09 9.34
CA GLU A 76 1.77 -15.02 10.38
C GLU A 76 0.47 -14.45 10.95
N ASP A 77 -0.61 -15.25 10.93
CA ASP A 77 -1.95 -14.85 11.42
C ASP A 77 -2.45 -13.50 10.88
N GLY A 78 -2.20 -13.22 9.60
CA GLY A 78 -2.58 -11.97 8.94
C GLY A 78 -1.72 -10.77 9.34
N VAL A 79 -0.55 -10.99 9.92
CA VAL A 79 0.41 -9.96 10.29
C VAL A 79 1.70 -10.14 9.50
N LEU A 80 2.06 -9.14 8.71
CA LEU A 80 3.35 -9.01 8.05
C LEU A 80 4.42 -8.70 9.09
N ALA A 81 5.36 -9.62 9.25
CA ALA A 81 6.55 -9.41 10.07
C ALA A 81 7.42 -8.28 9.48
N PRO A 82 8.14 -7.50 10.32
CA PRO A 82 8.98 -6.42 9.84
C PRO A 82 9.96 -6.90 8.78
N THR A 83 9.82 -6.34 7.59
CA THR A 83 10.64 -6.72 6.44
C THR A 83 10.96 -5.51 5.60
N ARG A 84 12.14 -5.49 4.97
CA ARG A 84 12.43 -4.46 3.99
C ARG A 84 11.51 -4.67 2.78
N ALA A 85 10.85 -3.61 2.34
CA ALA A 85 9.92 -3.57 1.22
C ALA A 85 10.53 -4.31 0.02
N PRO A 86 9.87 -5.35 -0.49
CA PRO A 86 10.27 -5.98 -1.73
C PRO A 86 10.28 -4.98 -2.88
N SER A 87 11.20 -5.15 -3.82
CA SER A 87 11.18 -4.45 -5.10
C SER A 87 9.81 -4.59 -5.77
N GLY A 88 9.26 -3.48 -6.25
CA GLY A 88 7.92 -3.41 -6.81
C GLY A 88 6.79 -3.21 -5.80
N THR A 89 7.08 -3.04 -4.50
CA THR A 89 6.07 -2.60 -3.52
C THR A 89 5.48 -1.27 -3.95
N GLU A 90 4.16 -1.17 -4.03
CA GLU A 90 3.49 0.06 -4.45
C GLU A 90 2.87 0.77 -3.25
N TYR A 91 3.03 2.08 -3.16
CA TYR A 91 2.32 2.94 -2.22
C TYR A 91 1.11 3.53 -2.91
N TRP A 92 -0.05 3.35 -2.31
CA TRP A 92 -1.33 3.84 -2.79
C TRP A 92 -2.07 4.67 -1.75
N ARG A 93 -3.00 5.48 -2.24
CA ARG A 93 -4.04 6.16 -1.47
C ARG A 93 -5.41 5.69 -1.94
N LEU A 94 -6.29 5.41 -0.98
CA LEU A 94 -7.72 5.21 -1.19
C LEU A 94 -8.46 6.42 -0.61
N GLU A 95 -9.16 7.14 -1.48
CA GLU A 95 -9.95 8.32 -1.15
C GLU A 95 -11.34 7.91 -0.58
N ALA A 96 -12.06 8.88 0.01
CA ALA A 96 -13.38 8.66 0.59
C ALA A 96 -14.42 8.14 -0.43
N ASP A 97 -14.29 8.55 -1.69
CA ASP A 97 -15.19 8.16 -2.79
C ASP A 97 -14.80 6.83 -3.45
N GLY A 98 -13.77 6.16 -2.93
CA GLY A 98 -13.28 4.89 -3.45
C GLY A 98 -12.25 5.03 -4.56
N GLN A 99 -11.86 6.24 -4.96
CA GLN A 99 -10.78 6.44 -5.91
C GLN A 99 -9.45 5.97 -5.34
N ARG A 100 -8.65 5.30 -6.18
CA ARG A 100 -7.32 4.79 -5.83
C ARG A 100 -6.26 5.48 -6.65
N ILE A 101 -5.25 6.02 -5.97
CA ILE A 101 -4.15 6.78 -6.57
C ILE A 101 -2.84 6.12 -6.16
N VAL A 102 -1.98 5.77 -7.12
CA VAL A 102 -0.62 5.31 -6.80
C VAL A 102 0.26 6.54 -6.55
N ILE A 103 0.94 6.56 -5.41
CA ILE A 103 1.78 7.68 -4.98
C ILE A 103 3.25 7.41 -5.33
N SER A 104 3.72 6.20 -5.06
CA SER A 104 5.12 5.82 -5.16
C SER A 104 5.25 4.33 -5.37
N TYR A 105 6.43 3.87 -5.78
CA TYR A 105 6.80 2.46 -5.73
C TYR A 105 8.22 2.32 -5.18
N TYR A 106 8.46 1.24 -4.46
CA TYR A 106 9.79 0.87 -3.99
C TYR A 106 10.53 0.17 -5.13
N ASP A 107 11.62 0.76 -5.60
CA ASP A 107 12.39 0.25 -6.74
C ASP A 107 13.33 -0.87 -6.29
N THR A 108 14.39 -0.50 -5.56
CA THR A 108 15.34 -1.42 -4.95
C THR A 108 15.95 -0.78 -3.70
N PRO A 109 16.65 -1.55 -2.85
CA PRO A 109 17.39 -0.97 -1.71
C PRO A 109 18.38 0.13 -2.07
N ALA A 110 18.90 0.17 -3.30
CA ALA A 110 19.83 1.19 -3.76
C ALA A 110 19.13 2.50 -4.19
N PHE A 111 17.86 2.42 -4.63
CA PHE A 111 17.13 3.56 -5.18
C PHE A 111 15.95 4.01 -4.32
N GLY A 112 15.50 3.17 -3.38
CA GLY A 112 14.41 3.46 -2.45
C GLY A 112 13.06 3.69 -3.14
N TRP A 113 12.25 4.53 -2.53
CA TRP A 113 10.95 4.96 -3.05
C TRP A 113 11.11 5.92 -4.23
N ARG A 114 10.37 5.66 -5.30
CA ARG A 114 10.36 6.45 -6.53
C ARG A 114 8.93 6.91 -6.78
N ASN A 115 8.77 8.21 -7.06
CA ASN A 115 7.47 8.77 -7.41
C ASN A 115 6.79 7.90 -8.48
N GLY A 116 5.53 7.54 -8.25
CA GLY A 116 4.68 6.98 -9.29
C GLY A 116 4.70 7.95 -10.46
N ARG A 117 4.86 7.45 -11.69
CA ARG A 117 5.03 8.31 -12.87
C ARG A 117 3.79 9.20 -13.07
N GLY A 118 3.82 10.42 -12.53
CA GLY A 118 2.82 11.47 -12.76
C GLY A 118 1.42 11.11 -12.25
N PRO A 119 0.41 11.97 -12.52
CA PRO A 119 -0.97 11.69 -12.20
C PRO A 119 -1.44 10.45 -12.98
N VAL A 120 -1.39 9.30 -12.32
CA VAL A 120 -1.98 8.07 -12.85
C VAL A 120 -3.49 8.22 -12.71
N SER A 121 -4.23 7.94 -13.79
CA SER A 121 -5.70 7.91 -13.75
C SER A 121 -6.17 7.02 -12.60
N PRO A 122 -7.27 7.38 -11.91
CA PRO A 122 -7.85 6.55 -10.86
C PRO A 122 -7.99 5.10 -11.33
N ALA A 123 -7.47 4.15 -10.54
CA ALA A 123 -7.49 2.74 -10.90
C ALA A 123 -8.62 2.01 -10.17
N GLU A 124 -9.36 1.18 -10.89
CA GLU A 124 -10.40 0.33 -10.29
C GLU A 124 -9.81 -0.75 -9.37
N ARG A 125 -8.54 -1.17 -9.58
CA ARG A 125 -7.87 -2.22 -8.81
C ARG A 125 -6.40 -1.87 -8.51
N PRO A 126 -5.91 -2.09 -7.26
CA PRO A 126 -4.50 -1.94 -6.91
C PRO A 126 -3.62 -3.12 -7.41
N GLY A 127 -2.32 -2.87 -7.68
CA GLY A 127 -1.31 -3.87 -8.05
C GLY A 127 -0.67 -3.77 -9.46
N LEU A 128 0.62 -4.15 -9.55
CA LEU A 128 1.51 -4.35 -10.73
C LEU A 128 1.40 -3.33 -11.89
N ARG A 129 1.20 -2.04 -11.55
CA ARG A 129 0.72 -0.94 -12.41
C ARG A 129 -0.71 -1.22 -12.88
N ALA A 130 -1.69 -0.41 -12.47
CA ALA A 130 -3.04 -0.38 -13.06
C ALA A 130 -2.92 -0.59 -14.58
N ARG A 131 -3.37 -1.75 -15.07
CA ARG A 131 -2.96 -2.39 -16.33
C ARG A 131 -2.77 -1.38 -17.46
N TRP A 132 -1.61 -1.43 -18.17
CA TRP A 132 -1.40 -0.90 -19.53
C TRP A 132 -2.66 -0.25 -20.14
N ASN A 133 -2.74 1.09 -20.16
CA ASN A 133 -3.77 1.82 -20.91
C ASN A 133 -3.57 1.53 -22.40
N GLY A 134 -4.09 0.39 -22.88
CA GLY A 134 -3.99 0.00 -24.27
C GLY A 134 -4.33 1.17 -25.17
N LEU A 135 -3.48 1.38 -26.17
CA LEU A 135 -4.00 1.72 -27.49
C LEU A 135 -5.17 0.79 -27.83
#